data_AF-A0A4V1IMS2-F1
#
_entry.id   AF-A0A4V1IMS2-F1
#
_cell.length_a   1.000
_cell.length_b   1.000
_cell.length_c   1.000
_cell.angle_alpha   90.00
_cell.angle_beta   90.00
_cell.angle_gamma   90.00
#
_symmetry.space_group_name_H-M   'P 1'
#
loop_
_entity.id
_entity.type
_entity.pdbx_description
1 polymer ?
#
loop_
_entity_poly.entity_id
_entity_poly.type
_entity_poly.pdbx_seq_one_letter_code
_entity_poly.pdbx_strand_id
1 'polypeptide(L)'
;MPYKLNESKRHHIPKQRYKLSNWSEYNHALKNRGRIDLWLSDDIETWWTHSDRVYDGTGSSQHYTDQAILTCHELRVILRFP
;
A
#
# COMPACT_ATOMS: atom_id res chain seq x y z
N MET A 1 -15.02 25.75 2.29
CA MET A 1 -14.46 25.00 1.14
C MET A 1 -14.10 25.97 0.03
N PRO A 2 -12.85 25.94 -0.50
CA PRO A 2 -12.34 26.90 -1.48
C PRO A 2 -13.21 27.03 -2.75
N TYR A 3 -13.96 26.00 -3.10
CA TYR A 3 -14.77 25.97 -4.32
C TYR A 3 -16.02 26.87 -4.28
N LYS A 4 -16.58 27.19 -3.10
CA LYS A 4 -17.83 27.97 -2.97
C LYS A 4 -17.65 29.46 -3.29
N LEU A 5 -16.48 30.02 -2.99
CA LEU A 5 -16.19 31.46 -3.16
C LEU A 5 -16.12 31.90 -4.63
N ASN A 6 -15.90 30.96 -5.56
CA ASN A 6 -15.65 31.27 -6.97
C ASN A 6 -16.73 30.73 -7.91
N GLU A 7 -17.88 30.32 -7.37
CA GLU A 7 -18.98 29.72 -8.12
C GLU A 7 -19.58 30.68 -9.16
N SER A 8 -19.75 31.95 -8.78
CA SER A 8 -20.24 32.99 -9.68
C SER A 8 -19.28 33.31 -10.83
N LYS A 9 -17.96 33.12 -10.66
CA LYS A 9 -16.94 33.43 -11.69
C LYS A 9 -16.48 32.21 -12.48
N ARG A 10 -17.04 31.04 -12.22
CA ARG A 10 -16.59 29.76 -12.80
C ARG A 10 -16.71 29.71 -14.33
N HIS A 11 -17.65 30.45 -14.89
CA HIS A 11 -17.87 30.56 -16.33
C HIS A 11 -16.78 31.36 -17.07
N HIS A 12 -15.96 32.15 -16.36
CA HIS A 12 -14.79 32.83 -16.91
C HIS A 12 -13.55 31.93 -16.95
N ILE A 13 -13.57 30.78 -16.26
CA ILE A 13 -12.45 29.84 -16.25
C ILE A 13 -12.56 29.00 -17.53
N PRO A 14 -11.60 29.11 -18.46
CA PRO A 14 -11.63 28.32 -19.68
C PRO A 14 -11.56 26.83 -19.32
N LYS A 15 -12.38 26.02 -19.99
CA LYS A 15 -12.33 24.57 -19.81
C LYS A 15 -10.96 24.05 -20.25
N GLN A 16 -10.39 23.14 -19.45
CA GLN A 16 -9.15 22.46 -19.80
C GLN A 16 -9.29 21.76 -21.16
N ARG A 17 -8.46 22.17 -22.14
CA ARG A 17 -8.51 21.69 -23.53
C ARG A 17 -7.91 20.29 -23.70
N TYR A 18 -6.92 19.95 -22.89
CA TYR A 18 -6.22 18.66 -22.92
C TYR A 18 -6.48 17.90 -21.64
N LYS A 19 -7.19 16.77 -21.73
CA LYS A 19 -7.37 15.82 -20.63
C LYS A 19 -6.55 14.57 -20.93
N LEU A 20 -5.72 14.13 -19.98
CA LEU A 20 -5.11 12.81 -20.08
C LEU A 20 -6.20 11.75 -19.95
N SER A 21 -6.50 11.04 -21.04
CA SER A 21 -7.42 9.89 -21.04
C SER A 21 -6.72 8.60 -20.60
N ASN A 22 -5.40 8.53 -20.77
CA ASN A 22 -4.57 7.35 -20.51
C ASN A 22 -4.02 7.29 -19.08
N TRP A 23 -4.48 8.14 -18.16
CA TRP A 23 -3.95 8.18 -16.78
C TRP A 23 -4.02 6.82 -16.09
N SER A 24 -5.11 6.07 -16.29
CA SER A 24 -5.28 4.73 -15.72
C SER A 24 -4.22 3.75 -16.24
N GLU A 25 -4.00 3.73 -17.56
CA GLU A 25 -3.01 2.86 -18.20
C GLU A 25 -1.58 3.21 -17.77
N TYR A 26 -1.27 4.50 -17.73
CA TYR A 26 0.02 5.00 -17.27
C TYR A 26 0.29 4.63 -15.81
N ASN A 27 -0.70 4.78 -14.93
CA ASN A 27 -0.61 4.38 -13.53
C ASN A 27 -0.45 2.86 -13.38
N HIS A 28 -1.14 2.06 -14.21
CA HIS A 28 -0.99 0.61 -14.21
C HIS A 28 0.43 0.20 -14.63
N ALA A 29 0.99 0.84 -15.66
CA ALA A 29 2.38 0.62 -16.07
C ALA A 29 3.38 1.00 -14.97
N LEU A 30 3.13 2.09 -14.23
CA LEU A 30 3.93 2.50 -13.07
C LEU A 30 3.88 1.47 -11.94
N LYS A 31 2.69 0.94 -11.60
CA LYS A 31 2.55 -0.12 -10.59
C LYS A 31 3.25 -1.41 -11.00
N ASN A 32 3.23 -1.74 -12.29
CA ASN A 32 3.92 -2.91 -12.82
C ASN A 32 5.45 -2.72 -12.85
N ARG A 33 5.93 -1.48 -12.84
CA ARG A 33 7.35 -1.15 -12.80
C ARG A 33 7.89 -1.43 -11.40
N GLY A 34 8.30 -2.67 -11.16
CA GLY A 34 8.72 -3.16 -9.85
C GLY A 34 7.75 -4.17 -9.23
N ARG A 35 6.83 -4.75 -10.03
CA ARG A 35 5.99 -5.85 -9.57
C ARG A 35 6.86 -7.08 -9.25
N ILE A 36 6.63 -7.66 -8.09
CA ILE A 36 7.27 -8.89 -7.64
C ILE A 36 6.16 -9.85 -7.22
N ASP A 37 6.12 -11.01 -7.87
CA ASP A 37 5.21 -12.08 -7.52
C ASP A 37 6.00 -13.12 -6.69
N LEU A 38 5.58 -13.34 -5.44
CA LEU A 38 6.22 -14.26 -4.50
C LEU A 38 5.36 -15.53 -4.38
N TRP A 39 6.00 -16.69 -4.48
CA TRP A 39 5.39 -17.97 -4.14
C TRP A 39 5.83 -18.35 -2.74
N LEU A 40 4.88 -18.39 -1.81
CA LEU A 40 5.10 -18.79 -0.43
C LEU A 40 4.49 -20.18 -0.24
N SER A 41 5.15 -21.00 0.56
CA SER A 41 4.63 -22.31 0.92
C SER A 41 3.49 -22.17 1.93
N ASP A 42 2.49 -23.05 1.87
CA ASP A 42 1.30 -23.00 2.72
C ASP A 42 1.62 -23.23 4.21
N ASP A 43 2.77 -23.84 4.51
CA ASP A 43 3.27 -24.01 5.88
C ASP A 43 3.51 -22.68 6.61
N ILE A 44 3.59 -21.56 5.87
CA ILE A 44 3.74 -20.22 6.44
C ILE A 44 2.64 -19.88 7.44
N GLU A 45 1.40 -20.33 7.17
CA GLU A 45 0.25 -20.05 8.03
C GLU A 45 0.46 -20.55 9.46
N THR A 46 1.19 -21.66 9.62
CA THR A 46 1.42 -22.28 10.93
C THR A 46 2.26 -21.42 11.88
N TRP A 47 3.09 -20.52 11.33
CA TRP A 47 4.03 -19.71 12.11
C TRP A 47 3.92 -18.21 11.82
N TRP A 48 3.09 -17.76 10.87
CA TRP A 48 3.04 -16.35 10.49
C TRP A 48 2.56 -15.43 11.62
N THR A 49 1.61 -15.91 12.43
CA THR A 49 0.97 -15.14 13.51
C THR A 49 0.86 -15.94 14.80
N HIS A 50 0.86 -15.26 15.94
CA HIS A 50 0.58 -15.91 17.22
C HIS A 50 -0.92 -16.28 17.33
N SER A 51 -1.21 -17.56 17.55
CA SER A 51 -2.57 -18.06 17.78
C SER A 51 -3.17 -17.56 19.09
N ASP A 52 -2.35 -17.55 20.15
CA ASP A 52 -2.77 -17.20 21.51
C ASP A 52 -2.35 -15.77 21.84
N ARG A 53 -3.26 -14.83 21.57
CA ARG A 53 -3.06 -13.41 21.88
C ARG A 53 -3.62 -13.10 23.25
N VAL A 54 -2.73 -13.01 24.25
CA VAL A 54 -3.10 -12.53 25.58
C VAL A 54 -2.89 -11.01 25.62
N TYR A 55 -3.98 -10.26 25.81
CA TYR A 55 -3.92 -8.83 26.07
C TYR A 55 -3.77 -8.62 27.58
N ASP A 56 -2.61 -8.15 28.02
CA ASP A 56 -2.25 -7.95 29.43
C ASP A 56 -2.48 -6.50 29.91
N GLY A 57 -3.08 -5.64 29.07
CA GLY A 57 -3.31 -4.23 29.37
C GLY A 57 -2.11 -3.31 29.13
N THR A 58 -0.97 -3.84 28.68
CA THR A 58 0.27 -3.07 28.49
C THR A 58 0.61 -2.96 27.01
N GLY A 59 -0.20 -2.19 26.26
CA GLY A 59 0.03 -1.91 24.85
C GLY A 59 -0.53 -2.98 23.90
N SER A 60 -0.06 -2.99 22.64
CA SER A 60 -0.58 -3.90 21.62
C SER A 60 0.04 -5.29 21.75
N SER A 61 -0.79 -6.33 21.70
CA SER A 61 -0.32 -7.73 21.63
C SER A 61 0.55 -7.95 20.40
N GLN A 62 1.58 -8.80 20.49
CA GLN A 62 2.40 -9.19 19.35
C GLN A 62 1.57 -10.01 18.34
N HIS A 63 1.46 -9.50 17.11
CA HIS A 63 0.65 -10.11 16.05
C HIS A 63 1.45 -11.10 15.20
N TYR A 64 2.67 -10.73 14.84
CA TYR A 64 3.56 -11.51 13.98
C TYR A 64 4.63 -12.17 14.83
N THR A 65 5.00 -13.39 14.45
CA THR A 65 6.13 -14.08 15.08
C THR A 65 7.46 -13.48 14.65
N ASP A 66 8.51 -13.75 15.41
CA ASP A 66 9.88 -13.34 15.06
C ASP A 66 10.29 -13.86 13.68
N GLN A 67 9.88 -15.08 13.33
CA GLN A 67 10.15 -15.69 12.03
C GLN A 67 9.49 -14.89 10.89
N ALA A 68 8.22 -14.46 11.04
CA ALA A 68 7.54 -13.62 10.05
C ALA A 68 8.22 -12.27 9.86
N ILE A 69 8.67 -11.66 10.96
CA ILE A 69 9.40 -10.38 10.92
C ILE A 69 10.75 -10.55 10.20
N LEU A 70 11.50 -11.61 10.53
CA LEU A 70 12.78 -11.92 9.88
C LEU A 70 12.60 -12.19 8.39
N THR A 71 11.62 -12.98 7.98
CA THR A 71 11.33 -13.24 6.56
C THR A 71 11.01 -11.94 5.81
N CYS A 72 10.18 -11.07 6.38
CA CYS A 72 9.90 -9.76 5.78
C CYS A 72 11.14 -8.87 5.67
N HIS A 73 12.00 -8.90 6.71
CA HIS A 73 13.25 -8.17 6.73
C HIS A 73 14.22 -8.68 5.65
N GLU A 74 14.38 -10.00 5.51
CA GLU A 74 15.20 -10.61 4.47
C GLU A 74 14.68 -10.27 3.08
N LEU A 75 13.38 -10.37 2.85
CA LEU A 75 12.77 -9.95 1.58
C LEU A 75 13.06 -8.48 1.29
N ARG A 76 12.95 -7.58 2.28
CA ARG A 76 13.31 -6.16 2.12
C ARG A 76 14.77 -5.99 1.71
N VAL A 77 15.69 -6.69 2.35
CA VAL A 77 17.14 -6.60 2.06
C VAL A 77 17.45 -7.16 0.67
N ILE A 78 16.96 -8.34 0.34
CA ILE A 78 17.21 -9.03 -0.93
C ILE A 78 16.63 -8.23 -2.10
N LEU A 79 15.39 -7.76 -1.97
CA LEU A 79 14.68 -7.04 -3.02
C LEU A 79 15.01 -5.54 -3.03
N ARG A 80 15.84 -5.08 -2.08
CA ARG A 80 16.27 -3.68 -1.92
C ARG A 80 15.08 -2.73 -1.85
N PHE A 81 14.04 -3.14 -1.12
CA PHE A 81 12.90 -2.28 -0.85
C PHE A 81 13.32 -1.15 0.11
N PRO A 82 12.78 0.08 -0.07
CA PRO A 82 13.10 1.22 0.78
C PRO A 82 12.78 1.01 2.25
#